data_AF-W9HH62-F1
#
_entry.id   AF-W9HH62-F1
#
_cell.length_a   1.000
_cell.length_b   1.000
_cell.length_c   1.000
_cell.angle_alpha   90.00
_cell.angle_beta   90.00
_cell.angle_gamma   90.00
#
_symmetry.space_group_name_H-M   'P 1'
#
loop_
_entity.id
_entity.type
_entity.pdbx_description
1 polymer ?
#
loop_
_entity_poly.entity_id
_entity_poly.type
_entity_poly.pdbx_seq_one_letter_code
_entity_poly.pdbx_strand_id
1 'polypeptide(L)'
;MTDEFAVDFEACAHTYLFETVSKIARPIFSDSEDEEEEDIDEESSTCFDLNLYPDLEGILTKDWTSHQPSKGIMPWITQMHRRSRGVELGTFGPRVLSSAFQEQSIYWQKMATQYLSKVILSVHKFILGALGKVCYETRIVDELTSGLMADLLARYQDGMNRAIHLVHIETHKKPYTLNHYFNENLQKARNDRINKVLKKKAWNDKDTGQQVVKVDDISSVVNNQSNTQHTAEEIHDILQAYYKVARKRFVDNIYHQAVDHCLLSGPSSPLILFCEQWVLGMSDEKLQLIASESRATQERRQSLQTALQDLAQALEILG
;
A
#
# COMPACT_ATOMS: atom_id res chain seq x y z
N MET A 1 -6.31 -3.53 7.00
CA MET A 1 -5.37 -3.92 5.93
C MET A 1 -4.95 -2.73 5.07
N THR A 2 -5.87 -1.98 4.45
CA THR A 2 -5.48 -0.79 3.66
C THR A 2 -5.00 0.36 4.54
N ASP A 3 -5.69 0.64 5.65
CA ASP A 3 -5.26 1.69 6.59
C ASP A 3 -3.93 1.33 7.26
N GLU A 4 -3.80 0.08 7.72
CA GLU A 4 -2.54 -0.50 8.21
C GLU A 4 -1.40 -0.35 7.18
N PHE A 5 -1.65 -0.63 5.90
CA PHE A 5 -0.65 -0.39 4.85
C PHE A 5 -0.28 1.08 4.72
N ALA A 6 -1.25 2.00 4.78
CA ALA A 6 -0.96 3.43 4.70
C ALA A 6 -0.06 3.91 5.87
N VAL A 7 -0.38 3.46 7.09
CA VAL A 7 0.39 3.75 8.31
C VAL A 7 1.80 3.14 8.24
N ASP A 8 1.90 1.85 7.92
CA ASP A 8 3.19 1.16 7.77
C ASP A 8 4.04 1.80 6.68
N PHE A 9 3.44 2.16 5.55
CA PHE A 9 4.13 2.79 4.43
C PHE A 9 4.62 4.20 4.78
N GLU A 10 3.84 4.95 5.56
CA GLU A 10 4.27 6.22 6.14
C GLU A 10 5.49 6.06 7.05
N ALA A 11 5.46 5.08 7.95
CA ALA A 11 6.51 4.88 8.93
C ALA A 11 7.78 4.26 8.35
N CYS A 12 7.65 3.34 7.39
CA CYS A 12 8.74 2.42 7.02
C CYS A 12 9.17 2.52 5.55
N ALA A 13 8.42 3.14 4.64
CA ALA A 13 8.77 3.08 3.20
C ALA A 13 10.03 3.87 2.79
N HIS A 14 10.67 4.59 3.72
CA HIS A 14 11.92 5.31 3.50
C HIS A 14 13.16 4.60 4.06
N THR A 15 14.31 4.81 3.40
CA THR A 15 15.60 4.24 3.80
C THR A 15 16.16 4.91 5.06
N TYR A 16 16.02 6.24 5.14
CA TYR A 16 16.45 7.03 6.28
C TYR A 16 15.28 7.85 6.85
N LEU A 17 15.21 7.92 8.19
CA LEU A 17 14.28 8.80 8.90
C LEU A 17 14.57 10.26 8.54
N PHE A 18 13.55 10.97 8.07
CA PHE A 18 13.63 12.42 7.92
C PHE A 18 13.79 13.08 9.30
N GLU A 19 14.52 14.19 9.35
CA GLU A 19 14.58 14.98 10.57
C GLU A 19 13.25 15.72 10.74
N THR A 20 12.34 15.18 11.53
CA THR A 20 11.18 15.92 12.04
C THR A 20 11.55 16.62 13.33
N VAL A 21 11.19 17.89 13.44
CA VAL A 21 11.22 18.59 14.73
C VAL A 21 10.09 18.00 15.55
N SER A 22 10.41 17.40 16.71
CA SER A 22 9.41 16.88 17.64
C SER A 22 8.20 17.81 17.73
N LYS A 23 7.01 17.27 17.45
CA LYS A 23 5.74 17.96 17.69
C LYS A 23 5.64 18.23 19.20
N ILE A 24 6.13 19.39 19.65
CA ILE A 24 5.85 19.91 20.99
C ILE A 24 4.77 20.98 20.81
N ALA A 25 3.58 20.65 21.32
CA ALA A 25 2.38 21.45 21.54
C ALA A 25 2.28 22.79 20.76
N ARG A 26 1.37 22.83 19.78
CA ARG A 26 0.95 24.08 19.13
C ARG A 26 0.15 24.95 20.12
N PRO A 27 0.34 26.27 20.19
CA PRO A 27 -0.69 27.18 20.66
C PRO A 27 -1.82 27.22 19.62
N ILE A 28 -3.05 27.18 20.12
CA ILE A 28 -4.31 27.22 19.38
C ILE A 28 -4.33 28.45 18.43
N PHE A 29 -4.50 28.20 17.14
CA PHE A 29 -5.23 29.01 16.13
C PHE A 29 -4.70 28.69 14.72
N SER A 30 -5.36 27.75 14.04
CA SER A 30 -5.50 27.66 12.57
C SER A 30 -6.30 26.40 12.28
N ASP A 31 -7.49 26.55 11.70
CA ASP A 31 -8.25 25.46 11.09
C ASP A 31 -7.38 24.81 10.00
N SER A 32 -6.80 23.67 10.32
CA SER A 32 -6.24 22.74 9.36
C SER A 32 -6.56 21.35 9.90
N GLU A 33 -7.39 20.60 9.17
CA GLU A 33 -7.83 19.25 9.48
C GLU A 33 -6.70 18.45 10.13
N ASP A 34 -6.87 18.19 11.43
CA ASP A 34 -5.93 17.44 12.26
C ASP A 34 -6.04 15.96 11.89
N GLU A 35 -5.03 15.44 11.19
CA GLU A 35 -4.78 13.99 11.11
C GLU A 35 -4.20 13.57 12.48
N GLU A 36 -5.03 12.98 13.33
CA GLU A 36 -4.63 12.30 14.57
C GLU A 36 -3.73 11.11 14.21
N GLU A 37 -2.49 11.12 14.71
CA GLU A 37 -1.59 9.97 14.63
C GLU A 37 -2.03 8.98 15.72
N GLU A 38 -2.67 7.88 15.31
CA GLU A 38 -2.93 6.74 16.17
C GLU A 38 -1.61 6.08 16.59
N ASP A 39 -1.44 5.85 17.89
CA ASP A 39 -0.33 5.08 18.44
C ASP A 39 -0.35 3.67 17.84
N ILE A 40 0.73 3.30 17.17
CA ILE A 40 0.89 2.00 16.50
C ILE A 40 1.09 0.93 17.58
N ASP A 41 0.03 0.18 17.87
CA ASP A 41 0.12 -1.07 18.61
C ASP A 41 0.94 -2.09 17.77
N GLU A 42 2.11 -2.45 18.27
CA GLU A 42 2.98 -3.51 17.76
C GLU A 42 2.33 -4.89 17.96
N GLU A 43 1.31 -5.26 17.18
CA GLU A 43 0.90 -6.68 17.08
C GLU A 43 -0.04 -6.95 15.88
N SER A 44 0.51 -7.44 14.78
CA SER A 44 -0.10 -8.48 13.93
C SER A 44 0.78 -8.74 12.68
N SER A 45 1.96 -9.33 12.88
CA SER A 45 2.63 -10.04 11.78
C SER A 45 1.91 -11.38 11.55
N THR A 46 0.72 -11.35 10.93
CA THR A 46 0.10 -12.57 10.42
C THR A 46 0.88 -13.04 9.20
N CYS A 47 1.96 -13.79 9.43
CA CYS A 47 2.59 -14.62 8.42
C CYS A 47 1.54 -15.63 7.97
N PHE A 48 0.93 -15.41 6.80
CA PHE A 48 -0.02 -16.36 6.25
C PHE A 48 0.71 -17.63 5.84
N ASP A 49 0.16 -18.78 6.20
CA ASP A 49 0.70 -20.07 5.77
C ASP A 49 0.44 -20.26 4.26
N LEU A 50 1.39 -19.77 3.46
CA LEU A 50 1.39 -19.88 2.00
C LEU A 50 1.42 -21.34 1.53
N ASN A 51 1.77 -22.29 2.41
CA ASN A 51 1.74 -23.73 2.09
C ASN A 51 0.32 -24.24 1.83
N LEU A 52 -0.73 -23.50 2.23
CA LEU A 52 -2.12 -23.86 1.97
C LEU A 52 -2.59 -23.54 0.55
N TYR A 53 -1.85 -22.73 -0.21
CA TYR A 53 -2.23 -22.30 -1.57
C TYR A 53 -1.02 -22.37 -2.53
N PRO A 54 -0.60 -23.58 -2.94
CA PRO A 54 0.55 -23.77 -3.83
C PRO A 54 0.39 -23.04 -5.16
N ASP A 55 -0.85 -22.88 -5.65
CA ASP A 55 -1.15 -22.20 -6.91
C ASP A 55 -0.69 -20.72 -6.92
N LEU A 56 -0.55 -20.12 -5.73
CA LEU A 56 -0.17 -18.72 -5.55
C LEU A 56 1.35 -18.51 -5.38
N GLU A 57 2.15 -19.59 -5.32
CA GLU A 57 3.59 -19.54 -5.05
C GLU A 57 4.36 -18.65 -6.03
N GLY A 58 3.96 -18.61 -7.30
CA GLY A 58 4.60 -17.80 -8.33
C GLY A 58 4.23 -16.30 -8.33
N ILE A 59 3.22 -15.91 -7.55
CA ILE A 59 2.67 -14.53 -7.54
C ILE A 59 3.00 -13.84 -6.21
N LEU A 60 2.91 -14.56 -5.09
CA LEU A 60 3.00 -13.97 -3.77
C LEU A 60 4.45 -13.84 -3.28
N THR A 61 4.71 -12.74 -2.57
CA THR A 61 6.01 -12.54 -1.92
C THR A 61 6.04 -13.28 -0.58
N LYS A 62 7.05 -14.16 -0.40
CA LYS A 62 7.27 -14.92 0.86
C LYS A 62 8.05 -14.14 1.92
N ASP A 63 8.84 -13.15 1.50
CA ASP A 63 9.74 -12.41 2.37
C ASP A 63 9.06 -11.21 3.02
N TRP A 64 8.30 -11.47 4.08
CA TRP A 64 7.70 -10.47 4.96
C TRP A 64 8.73 -9.90 5.95
N THR A 65 9.78 -9.25 5.44
CA THR A 65 10.72 -8.57 6.33
C THR A 65 10.15 -7.23 6.76
N SER A 66 10.02 -7.02 8.06
CA SER A 66 9.86 -5.67 8.61
C SER A 66 11.14 -4.88 8.33
N HIS A 67 11.01 -3.71 7.72
CA HIS A 67 12.12 -2.78 7.49
C HIS A 67 11.98 -1.62 8.45
N GLN A 68 13.06 -1.27 9.13
CA GLN A 68 13.12 -0.09 9.98
C GLN A 68 14.06 0.96 9.36
N PRO A 69 13.58 2.18 9.11
CA PRO A 69 14.38 3.23 8.52
C PRO A 69 15.58 3.61 9.39
N SER A 70 16.73 3.78 8.74
CA SER A 70 17.98 4.12 9.41
C SER A 70 18.00 5.57 9.88
N LYS A 71 18.67 5.85 11.01
CA LYS A 71 18.94 7.24 11.44
C LYS A 71 20.10 7.83 10.61
N GLY A 72 20.23 9.15 10.62
CA GLY A 72 21.38 9.84 10.01
C GLY A 72 21.19 10.24 8.55
N ILE A 73 20.01 10.76 8.20
CA ILE A 73 19.73 11.30 6.87
C ILE A 73 20.68 12.44 6.47
N MET A 74 21.07 13.32 7.41
CA MET A 74 21.93 14.47 7.12
C MET A 74 23.37 14.08 6.70
N PRO A 75 24.06 13.16 7.42
CA PRO A 75 25.31 12.57 6.92
C PRO A 75 25.17 11.92 5.54
N TRP A 76 24.08 11.17 5.30
CA TRP A 76 23.83 10.53 4.00
C TRP A 76 23.64 11.57 2.88
N ILE A 77 22.81 12.59 3.08
CA ILE A 77 22.61 13.70 2.13
C ILE A 77 23.93 14.42 1.85
N THR A 78 24.70 14.72 2.90
CA THR A 78 26.00 15.39 2.76
C THR A 78 26.96 14.55 1.90
N GLN A 79 26.99 13.24 2.14
CA GLN A 79 27.84 12.33 1.38
C GLN A 79 27.36 12.18 -0.08
N MET A 80 26.06 12.07 -0.30
CA MET A 80 25.46 12.03 -1.64
C MET A 80 25.74 13.32 -2.41
N HIS A 81 25.56 14.49 -1.78
CA HIS A 81 25.88 15.78 -2.37
C HIS A 81 27.38 15.88 -2.72
N ARG A 82 28.28 15.45 -1.83
CA ARG A 82 29.74 15.43 -2.11
C ARG A 82 30.12 14.55 -3.31
N ARG A 83 29.41 13.44 -3.52
CA ARG A 83 29.65 12.51 -4.64
C ARG A 83 29.08 13.02 -5.97
N SER A 84 28.04 13.86 -5.91
CA SER A 84 27.28 14.31 -7.08
C SER A 84 27.51 15.77 -7.45
N ARG A 85 28.20 16.55 -6.60
CA ARG A 85 28.55 17.95 -6.88
C ARG A 85 29.38 18.06 -8.15
N GLY A 86 28.96 18.95 -9.03
CA GLY A 86 29.70 19.39 -10.20
C GLY A 86 30.30 20.77 -9.97
N VAL A 87 30.23 21.61 -11.00
CA VAL A 87 30.75 22.98 -11.01
C VAL A 87 29.73 24.01 -10.48
N GLU A 88 28.64 23.57 -9.84
CA GLU A 88 27.57 24.46 -9.37
C GLU A 88 28.05 25.38 -8.24
N LEU A 89 27.82 26.69 -8.38
CA LEU A 89 28.10 27.69 -7.36
C LEU A 89 26.83 27.97 -6.54
N GLY A 90 26.89 27.72 -5.23
CA GLY A 90 25.81 28.09 -4.30
C GLY A 90 24.52 27.28 -4.41
N THR A 91 24.51 26.18 -5.17
CA THR A 91 23.35 25.28 -5.31
C THR A 91 23.80 23.83 -5.58
N PHE A 92 22.85 22.93 -5.86
CA PHE A 92 23.08 21.55 -6.23
C PHE A 92 22.47 21.22 -7.60
N GLY A 93 23.08 20.29 -8.34
CA GLY A 93 22.58 19.86 -9.63
C GLY A 93 21.24 19.10 -9.54
N PRO A 94 20.41 19.10 -10.59
CA PRO A 94 19.07 18.50 -10.59
C PRO A 94 19.08 16.97 -10.40
N ARG A 95 20.22 16.32 -10.63
CA ARG A 95 20.39 14.87 -10.42
C ARG A 95 20.35 14.48 -8.95
N VAL A 96 20.80 15.36 -8.05
CA VAL A 96 20.92 15.06 -6.62
C VAL A 96 19.56 14.67 -6.03
N LEU A 97 18.51 15.44 -6.30
CA LEU A 97 17.16 15.14 -5.80
C LEU A 97 16.58 13.87 -6.40
N SER A 98 16.86 13.59 -7.68
CA SER A 98 16.38 12.38 -8.34
C SER A 98 17.02 11.12 -7.72
N SER A 99 18.34 11.14 -7.53
CA SER A 99 19.06 10.04 -6.85
C SER A 99 18.66 9.91 -5.39
N ALA A 100 18.51 11.03 -4.68
CA ALA A 100 18.06 11.04 -3.29
C ALA A 100 16.68 10.41 -3.14
N PHE A 101 15.75 10.76 -4.01
CA PHE A 101 14.39 10.21 -3.99
C PHE A 101 14.38 8.72 -4.31
N GLN A 102 15.15 8.29 -5.31
CA GLN A 102 15.31 6.87 -5.65
C GLN A 102 15.85 6.06 -4.47
N GLU A 103 16.96 6.51 -3.88
CA GLU A 103 17.55 5.85 -2.71
C GLU A 103 16.62 5.89 -1.49
N GLN A 104 15.81 6.93 -1.31
CA GLN A 104 14.82 7.00 -0.24
C GLN A 104 13.56 6.17 -0.51
N SER A 105 13.33 5.66 -1.72
CA SER A 105 12.12 4.93 -2.09
C SER A 105 12.37 3.48 -2.46
N ILE A 106 13.56 2.94 -2.16
CA ILE A 106 13.93 1.55 -2.53
C ILE A 106 13.01 0.48 -1.93
N TYR A 107 12.36 0.78 -0.80
CA TYR A 107 11.44 -0.15 -0.13
C TYR A 107 10.01 -0.10 -0.68
N TRP A 108 9.66 0.87 -1.52
CA TRP A 108 8.30 1.04 -2.05
C TRP A 108 7.82 -0.20 -2.79
N GLN A 109 8.67 -0.79 -3.63
CA GLN A 109 8.32 -2.00 -4.36
C GLN A 109 8.01 -3.16 -3.42
N LYS A 110 8.90 -3.41 -2.46
CA LYS A 110 8.77 -4.53 -1.53
C LYS A 110 7.50 -4.41 -0.68
N MET A 111 7.22 -3.23 -0.15
CA MET A 111 6.03 -3.01 0.67
C MET A 111 4.75 -3.11 -0.17
N ALA A 112 4.75 -2.59 -1.39
CA ALA A 112 3.61 -2.72 -2.29
C ALA A 112 3.34 -4.18 -2.67
N THR A 113 4.36 -4.97 -3.02
CA THR A 113 4.17 -6.39 -3.38
C THR A 113 3.71 -7.22 -2.19
N GLN A 114 4.20 -6.94 -0.98
CA GLN A 114 3.71 -7.53 0.26
C GLN A 114 2.24 -7.17 0.51
N TYR A 115 1.88 -5.90 0.43
CA TYR A 115 0.49 -5.46 0.59
C TYR A 115 -0.45 -6.14 -0.42
N LEU A 116 -0.10 -6.13 -1.71
CA LEU A 116 -0.89 -6.81 -2.73
C LEU A 116 -0.95 -8.32 -2.49
N SER A 117 0.10 -8.94 -1.94
CA SER A 117 0.06 -10.35 -1.58
C SER A 117 -1.00 -10.65 -0.51
N LYS A 118 -1.14 -9.79 0.52
CA LYS A 118 -2.19 -9.93 1.55
C LYS A 118 -3.59 -9.81 0.93
N VAL A 119 -3.77 -8.85 0.02
CA VAL A 119 -5.05 -8.61 -0.68
C VAL A 119 -5.42 -9.79 -1.57
N ILE A 120 -4.51 -10.23 -2.46
CA ILE A 120 -4.72 -11.35 -3.38
C ILE A 120 -5.10 -12.61 -2.60
N LEU A 121 -4.38 -12.91 -1.52
CA LEU A 121 -4.68 -14.08 -0.70
C LEU A 121 -6.09 -13.99 -0.08
N SER A 122 -6.50 -12.80 0.36
CA SER A 122 -7.83 -12.59 0.95
C SER A 122 -8.94 -12.77 -0.08
N VAL A 123 -8.75 -12.23 -1.28
CA VAL A 123 -9.68 -12.41 -2.42
C VAL A 123 -9.76 -13.89 -2.82
N HIS A 124 -8.62 -14.56 -2.93
CA HIS A 124 -8.56 -15.97 -3.30
C HIS A 124 -9.27 -16.86 -2.27
N LYS A 125 -9.02 -16.64 -0.98
CA LYS A 125 -9.72 -17.31 0.13
C LYS A 125 -11.23 -17.11 0.06
N PHE A 126 -11.66 -15.88 -0.20
CA PHE A 126 -13.07 -15.56 -0.34
C PHE A 126 -13.71 -16.32 -1.49
N ILE A 127 -13.09 -16.32 -2.69
CA ILE A 127 -13.63 -17.00 -3.87
C ILE A 127 -13.77 -18.51 -3.62
N LEU A 128 -12.70 -19.17 -3.16
CA LEU A 128 -12.74 -20.62 -2.89
C LEU A 128 -13.72 -20.95 -1.75
N GLY A 129 -13.75 -20.13 -0.70
CA GLY A 129 -14.70 -20.28 0.40
C GLY A 129 -16.15 -20.13 -0.04
N ALA A 130 -16.44 -19.16 -0.92
CA ALA A 130 -17.77 -18.94 -1.47
C ALA A 130 -18.22 -20.11 -2.36
N LEU A 131 -17.35 -20.59 -3.25
CA LEU A 131 -17.62 -21.77 -4.07
C LEU A 131 -17.93 -23.00 -3.21
N GLY A 132 -17.11 -23.26 -2.18
CA GLY A 132 -17.33 -24.37 -1.25
C GLY A 132 -18.60 -24.25 -0.38
N LYS A 133 -19.17 -23.04 -0.24
CA LYS A 133 -20.43 -22.83 0.48
C LYS A 133 -21.67 -22.95 -0.41
N VAL A 134 -21.57 -22.54 -1.67
CA VAL A 134 -22.69 -22.56 -2.63
C VAL A 134 -22.87 -23.94 -3.25
N CYS A 135 -21.77 -24.68 -3.46
CA CYS A 135 -21.81 -26.01 -4.06
C CYS A 135 -21.80 -27.11 -2.99
N TYR A 136 -22.78 -28.01 -3.03
CA TYR A 136 -22.89 -29.13 -2.08
C TYR A 136 -21.99 -30.33 -2.42
N GLU A 137 -21.68 -30.52 -3.71
CA GLU A 137 -20.86 -31.63 -4.18
C GLU A 137 -19.40 -31.21 -4.37
N THR A 138 -18.46 -31.90 -3.69
CA THR A 138 -17.02 -31.62 -3.76
C THR A 138 -16.49 -31.66 -5.20
N ARG A 139 -16.96 -32.61 -6.01
CA ARG A 139 -16.59 -32.72 -7.43
C ARG A 139 -16.89 -31.43 -8.22
N ILE A 140 -18.04 -30.80 -7.97
CA ILE A 140 -18.43 -29.56 -8.66
C ILE A 140 -17.48 -28.42 -8.27
N VAL A 141 -17.13 -28.34 -6.98
CA VAL A 141 -16.17 -27.34 -6.48
C VAL A 141 -14.80 -27.52 -7.13
N ASP A 142 -14.31 -28.76 -7.20
CA ASP A 142 -12.98 -29.06 -7.75
C ASP A 142 -12.89 -28.72 -9.24
N GLU A 143 -13.93 -29.06 -10.02
CA GLU A 143 -13.98 -28.76 -11.46
C GLU A 143 -14.16 -27.28 -11.75
N LEU A 144 -15.01 -26.58 -11.00
CA LEU A 144 -15.16 -25.12 -11.12
C LEU A 144 -13.86 -24.41 -10.74
N THR A 145 -13.23 -24.82 -9.64
CA THR A 145 -11.96 -24.25 -9.18
C THR A 145 -10.87 -24.45 -10.23
N SER A 146 -10.75 -25.67 -10.76
CA SER A 146 -9.78 -26.00 -11.82
C SER A 146 -10.04 -25.20 -13.09
N GLY A 147 -11.30 -25.02 -13.47
CA GLY A 147 -11.70 -24.22 -14.63
C GLY A 147 -11.41 -22.73 -14.49
N LEU A 148 -11.53 -22.18 -13.28
CA LEU A 148 -11.32 -20.76 -12.99
C LEU A 148 -9.85 -20.41 -12.72
N MET A 149 -9.03 -21.39 -12.30
CA MET A 149 -7.70 -21.13 -11.74
C MET A 149 -6.78 -20.34 -12.67
N ALA A 150 -6.69 -20.72 -13.95
CA ALA A 150 -5.80 -20.06 -14.91
C ALA A 150 -6.13 -18.57 -15.06
N ASP A 151 -7.43 -18.23 -15.19
CA ASP A 151 -7.90 -16.85 -15.32
C ASP A 151 -7.76 -16.07 -14.01
N LEU A 152 -7.97 -16.71 -12.87
CA LEU A 152 -7.73 -16.10 -11.56
C LEU A 152 -6.25 -15.70 -11.40
N LEU A 153 -5.33 -16.62 -11.68
CA LEU A 153 -3.89 -16.37 -11.59
C LEU A 153 -3.46 -15.24 -12.53
N ALA A 154 -3.99 -15.20 -13.76
CA ALA A 154 -3.73 -14.11 -14.70
C ALA A 154 -4.19 -12.75 -14.14
N ARG A 155 -5.42 -12.67 -13.60
CA ARG A 155 -5.96 -11.44 -12.99
C ARG A 155 -5.17 -10.99 -11.76
N TYR A 156 -4.71 -11.93 -10.93
CA TYR A 156 -3.84 -11.62 -9.80
C TYR A 156 -2.47 -11.10 -10.25
N GLN A 157 -1.90 -11.70 -11.28
CA GLN A 157 -0.63 -11.26 -11.87
C GLN A 157 -0.76 -9.84 -12.46
N ASP A 158 -1.88 -9.53 -13.10
CA ASP A 158 -2.16 -8.19 -13.63
C ASP A 158 -2.23 -7.14 -12.52
N GLY A 159 -2.91 -7.44 -11.41
CA GLY A 159 -2.94 -6.58 -10.22
C GLY A 159 -1.54 -6.35 -9.63
N MET A 160 -0.73 -7.40 -9.53
CA MET A 160 0.66 -7.29 -9.06
C MET A 160 1.53 -6.45 -10.01
N ASN A 161 1.41 -6.70 -11.32
CA ASN A 161 2.11 -5.93 -12.35
C ASN A 161 1.71 -4.45 -12.32
N ARG A 162 0.42 -4.15 -12.07
CA ARG A 162 -0.06 -2.77 -11.93
C ARG A 162 0.61 -2.06 -10.75
N ALA A 163 0.74 -2.73 -9.61
CA ALA A 163 1.43 -2.16 -8.45
C ALA A 163 2.92 -1.89 -8.73
N ILE A 164 3.63 -2.83 -9.34
CA ILE A 164 5.04 -2.67 -9.72
C ILE A 164 5.20 -1.51 -10.73
N HIS A 165 4.27 -1.39 -11.68
CA HIS A 165 4.27 -0.29 -12.63
C HIS A 165 4.08 1.08 -11.96
N LEU A 166 3.19 1.18 -10.97
CA LEU A 166 3.01 2.41 -10.17
C LEU A 166 4.28 2.78 -9.40
N VAL A 167 4.97 1.80 -8.82
CA VAL A 167 6.26 2.04 -8.15
C VAL A 167 7.27 2.60 -9.15
N HIS A 168 7.37 2.01 -10.34
CA HIS A 168 8.27 2.49 -11.38
C HIS A 168 7.95 3.92 -11.82
N ILE A 169 6.67 4.24 -12.00
CA ILE A 169 6.21 5.60 -12.36
C ILE A 169 6.68 6.63 -11.34
N GLU A 170 6.55 6.34 -10.05
CA GLU A 170 6.87 7.30 -8.99
C GLU A 170 8.39 7.41 -8.77
N THR A 171 9.08 6.27 -8.68
CA THR A 171 10.48 6.23 -8.23
C THR A 171 11.51 6.50 -9.34
N HIS A 172 11.21 6.19 -10.60
CA HIS A 172 12.20 6.31 -11.69
C HIS A 172 12.07 7.60 -12.52
N LYS A 173 11.06 8.43 -12.24
CA LYS A 173 10.91 9.74 -12.88
C LYS A 173 11.69 10.81 -12.11
N LYS A 174 12.06 11.88 -12.82
CA LYS A 174 12.58 13.09 -12.18
C LYS A 174 11.49 13.65 -11.26
N PRO A 175 11.81 14.00 -9.99
CA PRO A 175 10.85 14.61 -9.08
C PRO A 175 10.14 15.79 -9.73
N TYR A 176 8.80 15.70 -9.82
CA TYR A 176 7.97 16.72 -10.44
C TYR A 176 6.56 16.65 -9.84
N THR A 177 6.01 17.81 -9.50
CA THR A 177 4.66 17.90 -8.96
C THR A 177 4.01 19.24 -9.29
N LEU A 178 2.72 19.17 -9.61
CA LEU A 178 1.83 20.33 -9.71
C LEU A 178 1.01 20.55 -8.42
N ASN A 179 1.20 19.67 -7.42
CA ASN A 179 0.48 19.75 -6.17
C ASN A 179 1.01 20.93 -5.34
N HIS A 180 0.13 21.89 -5.02
CA HIS A 180 0.45 23.10 -4.27
C HIS A 180 0.98 22.80 -2.85
N TYR A 181 0.59 21.67 -2.25
CA TYR A 181 1.10 21.22 -0.96
C TYR A 181 2.62 21.04 -0.93
N PHE A 182 3.27 20.84 -2.09
CA PHE A 182 4.74 20.80 -2.12
C PHE A 182 5.37 22.10 -1.60
N ASN A 183 4.89 23.24 -2.09
CA ASN A 183 5.43 24.53 -1.67
C ASN A 183 5.13 24.79 -0.19
N GLU A 184 3.92 24.48 0.28
CA GLU A 184 3.55 24.60 1.69
C GLU A 184 4.42 23.71 2.59
N ASN A 185 4.60 22.44 2.23
CA ASN A 185 5.45 21.50 2.97
C ASN A 185 6.92 21.98 3.00
N LEU A 186 7.43 22.53 1.90
CA LEU A 186 8.79 23.05 1.82
C LEU A 186 8.98 24.28 2.72
N GLN A 187 8.05 25.25 2.67
CA GLN A 187 8.12 26.41 3.55
C GLN A 187 8.00 26.01 5.01
N LYS A 188 7.14 25.03 5.32
CA LYS A 188 7.02 24.47 6.67
C LYS A 188 8.33 23.83 7.13
N ALA A 189 8.96 22.97 6.33
CA ALA A 189 10.23 22.34 6.67
C ALA A 189 11.34 23.38 6.96
N ARG A 190 11.47 24.40 6.10
CA ARG A 190 12.42 25.50 6.30
C ARG A 190 12.14 26.28 7.58
N ASN A 191 10.88 26.61 7.83
CA ASN A 191 10.45 27.32 9.05
C ASN A 191 10.73 26.49 10.31
N ASP A 192 10.43 25.20 10.30
CA ASP A 192 10.65 24.30 11.43
C ASP A 192 12.14 24.20 11.78
N ARG A 193 13.01 24.14 10.76
CA ARG A 193 14.48 24.17 10.95
C ARG A 193 14.93 25.47 11.60
N ILE A 194 14.51 26.63 11.08
CA ILE A 194 14.89 27.93 11.64
C ILE A 194 14.36 28.06 13.08
N ASN A 195 13.10 27.71 13.31
CA ASN A 195 12.47 27.73 14.62
C ASN A 195 13.18 26.83 15.63
N LYS A 196 13.67 25.65 15.23
CA LYS A 196 14.45 24.76 16.09
C LYS A 196 15.76 25.41 16.58
N VAL A 197 16.41 26.21 15.73
CA VAL A 197 17.62 26.94 16.12
C VAL A 197 17.27 28.15 17.00
N LEU A 198 16.23 28.90 16.64
CA LEU A 198 15.77 30.07 17.40
C LEU A 198 15.29 29.69 18.80
N LYS A 199 14.53 28.60 18.95
CA LYS A 199 14.07 28.10 20.26
C LYS A 199 15.21 27.81 21.24
N LYS A 200 16.40 27.42 20.74
CA LYS A 200 17.58 27.21 21.59
C LYS A 200 18.18 28.52 22.13
N LYS A 201 17.88 29.63 21.47
CA LYS A 201 18.32 30.98 21.85
C LYS A 201 17.21 31.81 22.49
N ALA A 202 15.98 31.31 22.46
CA ALA A 202 14.83 31.96 23.06
C ALA A 202 14.93 31.92 24.58
N TRP A 203 14.48 32.99 25.24
CA TRP A 203 14.28 33.05 26.67
C TRP A 203 12.87 33.55 26.98
N ASN A 204 12.40 33.27 28.20
CA ASN A 204 11.12 33.80 28.66
C ASN A 204 11.33 35.21 29.18
N ASP A 205 10.64 36.16 28.57
CA ASP A 205 10.59 37.53 29.06
C ASP A 205 9.84 37.57 30.40
N LYS A 206 10.41 38.25 31.40
CA LYS A 206 9.88 38.24 32.77
C LYS A 206 8.64 39.11 32.92
N ASP A 207 8.48 40.12 32.06
CA ASP A 207 7.41 41.11 32.16
C ASP A 207 6.16 40.66 31.38
N THR A 208 6.35 40.01 30.23
CA THR A 208 5.25 39.54 29.36
C THR A 208 4.98 38.04 29.46
N GLY A 209 5.92 37.25 30.01
CA GLY A 209 5.84 35.79 30.05
C GLY A 209 6.00 35.11 28.68
N GLN A 210 6.30 35.86 27.62
CA GLN A 210 6.42 35.34 26.26
C GLN A 210 7.84 34.87 25.94
N GLN A 211 7.98 33.91 25.03
CA GLN A 211 9.28 33.56 24.47
C GLN A 211 9.74 34.63 23.49
N VAL A 212 10.93 35.17 23.74
CA VAL A 212 11.55 36.22 22.93
C VAL A 212 12.94 35.80 22.48
N VAL A 213 13.39 36.34 21.34
CA VAL A 213 14.73 36.12 20.76
C VAL A 213 15.31 37.49 20.38
N LYS A 214 16.62 37.73 20.56
CA LYS A 214 17.23 38.99 20.13
C LYS A 214 17.31 39.02 18.61
N VAL A 215 17.09 40.18 18.02
CA VAL A 215 17.24 40.34 16.57
C VAL A 215 18.67 39.98 16.11
N ASP A 216 19.69 40.30 16.92
CA ASP A 216 21.08 39.93 16.64
C ASP A 216 21.29 38.40 16.59
N ASP A 217 20.52 37.64 17.38
CA ASP A 217 20.57 36.19 17.37
C ASP A 217 20.02 35.61 16.07
N ILE A 218 19.07 36.29 15.40
CA ILE A 218 18.49 35.88 14.10
C ILE A 218 19.58 35.90 13.02
N SER A 219 20.35 36.99 12.94
CA SER A 219 21.44 37.13 11.95
C SER A 219 22.49 36.02 12.09
N SER A 220 22.79 35.61 13.32
CA SER A 220 23.73 34.53 13.58
C SER A 220 23.18 33.12 13.27
N VAL A 221 21.86 32.94 13.13
CA VAL A 221 21.28 31.68 12.63
C VAL A 221 21.50 31.54 11.12
N VAL A 222 21.41 32.65 10.38
CA VAL A 222 21.55 32.67 8.91
C VAL A 222 23.03 32.62 8.48
N ASN A 223 23.92 33.27 9.22
CA ASN A 223 25.30 33.51 8.76
C ASN A 223 26.35 32.50 9.26
N ASN A 224 26.01 31.59 10.18
CA ASN A 224 27.00 30.68 10.80
C ASN A 224 27.13 29.31 10.11
N GLN A 225 26.46 29.09 8.98
CA GLN A 225 26.49 27.80 8.29
C GLN A 225 27.53 27.79 7.17
N SER A 226 28.30 26.69 7.09
CA SER A 226 29.12 26.44 5.91
C SER A 226 28.23 26.24 4.67
N ASN A 227 28.72 26.60 3.49
CA ASN A 227 27.97 26.40 2.23
C ASN A 227 27.50 24.95 2.08
N THR A 228 28.33 23.98 2.44
CA THR A 228 27.98 22.55 2.36
C THR A 228 26.86 22.17 3.30
N GLN A 229 26.85 22.72 4.52
CA GLN A 229 25.79 22.47 5.50
C GLN A 229 24.46 23.05 5.01
N HIS A 230 24.48 24.30 4.54
CA HIS A 230 23.30 24.97 4.01
C HIS A 230 22.70 24.19 2.82
N THR A 231 23.53 23.77 1.86
CA THR A 231 23.07 22.98 0.72
C THR A 231 22.50 21.63 1.13
N ALA A 232 23.09 20.95 2.12
CA ALA A 232 22.57 19.67 2.62
C ALA A 232 21.19 19.82 3.28
N GLU A 233 21.00 20.86 4.08
CA GLU A 233 19.71 21.18 4.72
C GLU A 233 18.64 21.54 3.67
N GLU A 234 19.03 22.27 2.63
CA GLU A 234 18.11 22.62 1.54
C GLU A 234 17.69 21.38 0.72
N ILE A 235 18.63 20.47 0.44
CA ILE A 235 18.31 19.17 -0.19
C ILE A 235 17.36 18.37 0.70
N HIS A 236 17.60 18.34 2.01
CA HIS A 236 16.77 17.63 2.98
C HIS A 236 15.32 18.12 2.93
N ASP A 237 15.10 19.42 3.05
CA ASP A 237 13.75 20.00 3.11
C ASP A 237 12.97 19.78 1.81
N ILE A 238 13.64 19.98 0.66
CA ILE A 238 13.02 19.74 -0.66
C ILE A 238 12.66 18.26 -0.81
N LEU A 239 13.57 17.36 -0.42
CA LEU A 239 13.35 15.92 -0.48
C LEU A 239 12.20 15.51 0.43
N GLN A 240 12.15 16.00 1.68
CA GLN A 240 11.09 15.70 2.64
C GLN A 240 9.72 16.19 2.14
N ALA A 241 9.66 17.43 1.66
CA ALA A 241 8.43 18.03 1.15
C ALA A 241 7.90 17.28 -0.07
N TYR A 242 8.77 16.93 -1.01
CA TYR A 242 8.39 16.16 -2.19
C TYR A 242 8.01 14.72 -1.84
N TYR A 243 8.78 14.06 -0.97
CA TYR A 243 8.53 12.68 -0.56
C TYR A 243 7.14 12.53 0.07
N LYS A 244 6.74 13.47 0.93
CA LYS A 244 5.39 13.47 1.52
C LYS A 244 4.29 13.49 0.46
N VAL A 245 4.41 14.35 -0.55
CA VAL A 245 3.43 14.46 -1.65
C VAL A 245 3.40 13.19 -2.49
N ALA A 246 4.58 12.70 -2.91
CA ALA A 246 4.68 11.51 -3.73
C ALA A 246 4.15 10.26 -3.00
N ARG A 247 4.46 10.12 -1.71
CA ARG A 247 4.01 9.00 -0.87
C ARG A 247 2.48 8.96 -0.76
N LYS A 248 1.83 10.09 -0.40
CA LYS A 248 0.36 10.16 -0.32
C LYS A 248 -0.29 9.79 -1.66
N ARG A 249 0.20 10.37 -2.76
CA ARG A 249 -0.26 10.04 -4.12
C ARG A 249 -0.08 8.56 -4.46
N PHE A 250 1.04 7.96 -4.08
CA PHE A 250 1.33 6.56 -4.37
C PHE A 250 0.40 5.62 -3.62
N VAL A 251 0.19 5.83 -2.32
CA VAL A 251 -0.72 5.01 -1.50
C VAL A 251 -2.15 5.05 -2.07
N ASP A 252 -2.64 6.25 -2.41
CA ASP A 252 -3.95 6.40 -3.06
C ASP A 252 -4.03 5.63 -4.37
N ASN A 253 -3.03 5.78 -5.24
CA ASN A 253 -3.02 5.13 -6.55
C ASN A 253 -2.90 3.61 -6.44
N ILE A 254 -2.14 3.08 -5.48
CA ILE A 254 -2.05 1.65 -5.23
C ILE A 254 -3.42 1.08 -4.86
N TYR A 255 -4.14 1.74 -3.94
CA TYR A 255 -5.48 1.31 -3.59
C TYR A 255 -6.42 1.38 -4.79
N HIS A 256 -6.58 2.56 -5.41
CA HIS A 256 -7.57 2.74 -6.48
C HIS A 256 -7.29 1.87 -7.71
N GLN A 257 -6.03 1.74 -8.12
CA GLN A 257 -5.71 1.11 -9.40
C GLN A 257 -5.33 -0.36 -9.26
N ALA A 258 -4.53 -0.73 -8.25
CA ALA A 258 -4.07 -2.11 -8.11
C ALA A 258 -5.01 -2.95 -7.24
N VAL A 259 -5.65 -2.36 -6.21
CA VAL A 259 -6.59 -3.09 -5.35
C VAL A 259 -8.01 -2.99 -5.87
N ASP A 260 -8.61 -1.80 -5.85
CA ASP A 260 -10.01 -1.61 -6.20
C ASP A 260 -10.28 -1.99 -7.65
N HIS A 261 -9.61 -1.35 -8.61
CA HIS A 261 -9.83 -1.63 -10.02
C HIS A 261 -9.39 -3.05 -10.44
N CYS A 262 -8.17 -3.49 -10.12
CA CYS A 262 -7.69 -4.79 -10.62
C CYS A 262 -8.21 -5.99 -9.83
N LEU A 263 -8.42 -5.89 -8.51
CA LEU A 263 -8.68 -7.05 -7.65
C LEU A 263 -10.11 -7.13 -7.09
N LEU A 264 -10.83 -6.01 -7.00
CA LEU A 264 -12.15 -5.97 -6.35
C LEU A 264 -13.29 -5.66 -7.32
N SER A 265 -13.31 -4.46 -7.89
CA SER A 265 -14.50 -3.87 -8.52
C SER A 265 -14.38 -3.59 -10.01
N GLY A 266 -13.19 -3.67 -10.59
CA GLY A 266 -13.04 -3.43 -12.04
C GLY A 266 -13.54 -4.57 -12.92
N PRO A 267 -13.62 -4.33 -14.24
CA PRO A 267 -14.21 -5.25 -15.22
C PRO A 267 -13.40 -6.55 -15.41
N SER A 268 -12.13 -6.55 -15.00
CA SER A 268 -11.27 -7.73 -15.01
C SER A 268 -11.02 -8.27 -13.60
N SER A 269 -11.81 -7.88 -12.59
CA SER A 269 -11.55 -8.32 -11.21
C SER A 269 -11.78 -9.82 -11.03
N PRO A 270 -10.97 -10.52 -10.22
CA PRO A 270 -11.19 -11.93 -9.88
C PRO A 270 -12.59 -12.24 -9.36
N LEU A 271 -13.23 -11.29 -8.64
CA LEU A 271 -14.54 -11.49 -8.03
C LEU A 271 -15.68 -11.62 -9.04
N ILE A 272 -15.53 -11.04 -10.23
CA ILE A 272 -16.56 -11.11 -11.29
C ILE A 272 -16.23 -12.15 -12.37
N LEU A 273 -15.15 -12.92 -12.19
CA LEU A 273 -14.73 -13.94 -13.15
C LEU A 273 -15.81 -15.01 -13.31
N PHE A 274 -16.34 -15.52 -12.19
CA PHE A 274 -17.43 -16.48 -12.20
C PHE A 274 -18.75 -15.73 -12.42
N CYS A 275 -19.13 -15.57 -13.69
CA CYS A 275 -20.35 -14.89 -14.12
C CYS A 275 -21.10 -15.67 -15.19
N GLU A 276 -22.33 -15.23 -15.51
CA GLU A 276 -23.18 -15.87 -16.52
C GLU A 276 -22.47 -16.04 -17.86
N GLN A 277 -21.75 -15.01 -18.32
CA GLN A 277 -21.02 -15.06 -19.60
C GLN A 277 -19.93 -16.12 -19.61
N TRP A 278 -19.24 -16.31 -18.48
CA TRP A 278 -18.22 -17.35 -18.35
C TRP A 278 -18.84 -18.75 -18.44
N VAL A 279 -19.99 -18.95 -17.78
CA VAL A 279 -20.74 -20.22 -17.84
C VAL A 279 -21.25 -20.51 -19.26
N LEU A 280 -21.80 -19.51 -19.94
CA LEU A 280 -22.27 -19.63 -21.33
C LEU A 280 -21.13 -19.90 -22.32
N GLY A 281 -19.89 -19.49 -21.97
CA GLY A 281 -18.70 -19.73 -22.78
C GLY A 281 -18.07 -21.12 -22.60
N MET A 282 -18.59 -21.95 -21.69
CA MET A 282 -18.07 -23.31 -21.47
C MET A 282 -18.46 -24.24 -22.62
N SER A 283 -17.58 -25.19 -22.96
CA SER A 283 -17.92 -26.23 -23.93
C SER A 283 -18.89 -27.24 -23.34
N ASP A 284 -19.67 -27.91 -24.20
CA ASP A 284 -20.64 -28.94 -23.79
C ASP A 284 -19.98 -30.05 -22.98
N GLU A 285 -18.73 -30.41 -23.29
CA GLU A 285 -17.98 -31.42 -22.54
C GLU A 285 -17.68 -30.95 -21.12
N LYS A 286 -17.26 -29.69 -20.94
CA LYS A 286 -17.01 -29.12 -19.60
C LYS A 286 -18.30 -28.97 -18.81
N LEU A 287 -19.39 -28.55 -19.45
CA LEU A 287 -20.71 -28.46 -18.82
C LEU A 287 -21.20 -29.83 -18.37
N GLN A 288 -21.07 -30.86 -19.20
CA GLN A 288 -21.41 -32.23 -18.80
C GLN A 288 -20.53 -32.71 -17.65
N LEU A 289 -19.24 -32.37 -17.63
CA LEU A 289 -18.34 -32.77 -16.56
C LEU A 289 -18.73 -32.15 -15.21
N ILE A 290 -19.20 -30.89 -15.21
CA ILE A 290 -19.61 -30.15 -14.01
C ILE A 290 -21.05 -30.48 -13.59
N ALA A 291 -21.98 -30.57 -14.54
CA ALA A 291 -23.41 -30.73 -14.30
C ALA A 291 -23.89 -32.20 -14.31
N SER A 292 -23.01 -33.16 -14.64
CA SER A 292 -23.38 -34.58 -14.57
C SER A 292 -23.52 -35.01 -13.12
N GLU A 293 -24.72 -35.49 -12.81
CA GLU A 293 -25.00 -36.07 -11.51
C GLU A 293 -24.16 -37.33 -11.26
N SER A 294 -23.78 -37.54 -10.00
CA SER A 294 -23.20 -38.81 -9.61
C SER A 294 -24.23 -39.93 -9.79
N ARG A 295 -23.77 -41.12 -10.19
CA ARG A 295 -24.62 -42.31 -10.31
C ARG A 295 -25.34 -42.63 -8.99
N ALA A 296 -24.68 -42.40 -7.85
CA ALA A 296 -25.27 -42.56 -6.54
C ALA A 296 -26.43 -41.58 -6.28
N THR A 297 -26.27 -40.31 -6.69
CA THR A 297 -27.33 -39.29 -6.62
C THR A 297 -28.52 -39.68 -7.52
N GLN A 298 -28.24 -40.18 -8.72
CA GLN A 298 -29.25 -40.64 -9.68
C GLN A 298 -30.05 -41.84 -9.14
N GLU A 299 -29.37 -42.86 -8.62
CA GLU A 299 -29.99 -44.06 -8.01
C GLU A 299 -30.80 -43.68 -6.75
N ARG A 300 -30.27 -42.76 -5.93
CA ARG A 300 -30.98 -42.24 -4.75
C ARG A 300 -32.26 -41.50 -5.16
N ARG A 301 -32.21 -40.68 -6.22
CA ARG A 301 -33.40 -39.99 -6.74
C ARG A 301 -34.44 -40.98 -7.21
N GLN A 302 -34.04 -41.97 -8.02
CA GLN A 302 -34.96 -42.98 -8.53
C GLN A 302 -35.64 -43.74 -7.37
N SER A 303 -34.88 -44.18 -6.37
CA SER A 303 -35.48 -44.89 -5.21
C SER A 303 -36.45 -44.01 -4.40
N LEU A 304 -36.14 -42.73 -4.16
CA LEU A 304 -37.03 -41.80 -3.49
C LEU A 304 -38.30 -41.50 -4.30
N GLN A 305 -38.16 -41.41 -5.63
CA GLN A 305 -39.29 -41.17 -6.53
C GLN A 305 -40.24 -42.36 -6.57
N THR A 306 -39.72 -43.59 -6.58
CA THR A 306 -40.52 -44.80 -6.42
C THR A 306 -41.22 -44.83 -5.07
N ALA A 307 -40.51 -44.54 -3.96
CA ALA A 307 -41.12 -44.52 -2.63
C ALA A 307 -42.24 -43.47 -2.50
N LEU A 308 -42.07 -42.29 -3.13
CA LEU A 308 -43.13 -41.27 -3.19
C LEU A 308 -44.35 -41.74 -3.99
N GLN A 309 -44.15 -42.43 -5.12
CA GLN A 309 -45.25 -43.00 -5.90
C GLN A 309 -46.01 -44.08 -5.11
N ASP A 310 -45.29 -44.96 -4.43
CA ASP A 310 -45.88 -46.00 -3.60
C ASP A 310 -46.70 -45.39 -2.44
N LEU A 311 -46.16 -44.36 -1.77
CA LEU A 311 -46.86 -43.62 -0.72
C LEU A 311 -48.10 -42.90 -1.23
N ALA A 312 -48.04 -42.30 -2.42
CA ALA A 312 -49.17 -41.63 -3.04
C ALA A 312 -50.30 -42.61 -3.38
N GLN A 313 -49.97 -43.77 -3.96
CA GLN A 313 -50.96 -44.83 -4.23
C GLN A 313 -51.56 -45.38 -2.94
N ALA A 314 -50.75 -45.58 -1.89
CA ALA A 314 -51.26 -46.03 -0.60
C ALA A 314 -52.26 -45.03 0.02
N LEU A 315 -51.99 -43.73 -0.11
CA LEU A 315 -52.90 -42.68 0.34
C LEU A 315 -54.20 -42.64 -0.47
N GLU A 316 -54.17 -42.86 -1.79
CA GLU A 316 -55.38 -42.98 -2.62
C GLU A 316 -56.24 -44.20 -2.28
N ILE A 317 -55.64 -45.30 -1.79
CA ILE A 317 -56.36 -46.51 -1.39
C ILE A 317 -56.99 -46.36 0.01
N LEU A 318 -56.41 -45.52 0.87
CA LEU A 318 -56.84 -45.30 2.25
C LEU A 318 -57.84 -44.16 2.44
N GLY A 319 -58.06 -43.32 1.41
CA GLY A 319 -59.06 -42.24 1.38
C GLY A 319 -60.33 -42.63 0.65
#